data_AF-A0A942PRA3-F1
#
_entry.id   AF-A0A942PRA3-F1
#
_cell.length_a   1.000
_cell.length_b   1.000
_cell.length_c   1.000
_cell.angle_alpha   90.00
_cell.angle_beta   90.00
_cell.angle_gamma   90.00
#
_symmetry.space_group_name_H-M   'P 1'
#
loop_
_entity.id
_entity.type
_entity.pdbx_description
1 polymer ?
#
loop_
_entity_poly.entity_id
_entity_poly.type
_entity_poly.pdbx_seq_one_letter_code
_entity_poly.pdbx_strand_id
1 'polypeptide(L)'
;MGLGSTSYGIFTLSDKAFKWEMLENKILKSFLFGSEHPSPEAIEAYLSQHHLFFCYMTSLNQAVHFIFDAAAFAKLQPQLKLLDICFPCKGNLAPLLSKLKGERAQLIKHNIACVKVIVYEENGLKESSLSVLDKGLVLRIIDVGPLSPKDFKILVQLSAPLVGCTGDNSLAAALSYGKIPFYEKSPHKVSLAANLLKLVEEKLGLDSELHQYLSAKLYTSNAFAQLFPFSPKIVQEAKTLGAYIRENYSFNAVIQGLANYQLYRLQHPHFAASIDRIQIQFIQGEITLTEAKKQIEVELLKTEAIPLKISQAD
;
A
#
# COMPACT_ATOMS: atom_id res chain seq x y z
N MET A 1 7.03 10.17 9.05
CA MET A 1 5.71 9.95 8.41
C MET A 1 4.75 9.51 9.48
N GLY A 2 3.52 10.01 9.47
CA GLY A 2 2.49 9.61 10.44
C GLY A 2 1.11 9.82 9.84
N LEU A 3 0.19 8.92 10.14
CA LEU A 3 -1.24 9.11 9.84
C LEU A 3 -1.88 9.84 11.03
N GLY A 4 -2.88 10.69 10.82
CA GLY A 4 -3.69 11.29 11.89
C GLY A 4 -3.47 12.79 12.14
N SER A 5 -4.36 13.37 12.96
CA SER A 5 -4.57 14.81 13.16
C SER A 5 -3.39 15.59 13.75
N THR A 6 -2.46 14.92 14.44
CA THR A 6 -1.26 15.53 15.04
C THR A 6 0.02 15.22 14.26
N SER A 7 -0.11 14.68 13.05
CA SER A 7 1.02 14.19 12.26
C SER A 7 0.99 14.72 10.82
N TYR A 8 2.16 14.73 10.19
CA TYR A 8 2.37 15.33 8.87
C TYR A 8 1.75 14.55 7.69
N GLY A 9 0.86 13.58 7.90
CA GLY A 9 0.26 12.79 6.84
C GLY A 9 1.20 11.74 6.22
N ILE A 10 0.73 11.11 5.13
CA ILE A 10 1.51 10.13 4.36
C ILE A 10 1.78 10.64 2.94
N PHE A 11 2.88 10.17 2.35
CA PHE A 11 3.08 10.32 0.92
C PHE A 11 2.04 9.47 0.20
N THR A 12 1.19 10.13 -0.59
CA THR A 12 0.25 9.40 -1.43
C THR A 12 0.81 9.25 -2.83
N LEU A 13 0.49 8.15 -3.50
CA LEU A 13 0.83 7.98 -4.90
C LEU A 13 -0.21 8.69 -5.77
N SER A 14 0.21 9.18 -6.93
CA SER A 14 -0.70 9.77 -7.91
C SER A 14 -1.64 8.70 -8.47
N ASP A 15 -2.81 9.11 -8.94
CA ASP A 15 -3.82 8.24 -9.57
C ASP A 15 -3.41 7.74 -10.97
N LYS A 16 -2.10 7.63 -11.25
CA LYS A 16 -1.63 7.06 -12.51
C LYS A 16 -2.19 5.65 -12.64
N ALA A 17 -2.99 5.42 -13.67
CA ALA A 17 -3.52 4.10 -13.98
C ALA A 17 -2.43 3.26 -14.64
N PHE A 18 -1.92 2.26 -13.92
CA PHE A 18 -1.08 1.22 -14.51
C PHE A 18 -1.91 0.25 -15.34
N LYS A 19 -1.25 -0.45 -16.27
CA LYS A 19 -1.79 -1.60 -17.00
C LYS A 19 -0.80 -2.77 -16.92
N TRP A 20 -1.28 -3.99 -17.10
CA TRP A 20 -0.46 -5.21 -16.97
C TRP A 20 0.70 -5.27 -17.97
N GLU A 21 0.52 -4.67 -19.15
CA GLU A 21 1.55 -4.57 -20.19
C GLU A 21 2.77 -3.77 -19.71
N MET A 22 2.56 -2.83 -18.77
CA MET A 22 3.61 -1.97 -18.21
C MET A 22 4.53 -2.68 -17.23
N LEU A 23 4.18 -3.89 -16.77
CA LEU A 23 5.03 -4.71 -15.92
C LEU A 23 6.33 -5.01 -16.68
N GLU A 24 7.49 -4.91 -16.04
CA GLU A 24 8.79 -5.09 -16.68
C GLU A 24 9.37 -6.49 -16.42
N ASN A 25 9.03 -7.08 -15.27
CA ASN A 25 9.47 -8.42 -14.90
C ASN A 25 8.90 -9.49 -15.87
N LYS A 26 9.75 -9.92 -16.79
CA LYS A 26 9.46 -10.94 -17.82
C LYS A 26 9.10 -12.30 -17.23
N ILE A 27 9.82 -12.71 -16.18
CA ILE A 27 9.61 -13.99 -15.50
C ILE A 27 8.21 -14.03 -14.89
N LEU A 28 7.81 -12.96 -14.21
CA LEU A 28 6.47 -12.84 -13.64
C LEU A 28 5.41 -12.84 -14.73
N LYS A 29 5.61 -12.11 -15.84
CA LYS A 29 4.68 -12.16 -16.98
C LYS A 29 4.51 -13.59 -17.52
N SER A 30 5.60 -14.34 -17.66
CA SER A 30 5.55 -15.73 -18.10
C SER A 30 4.74 -16.61 -17.15
N PHE A 31 4.84 -16.40 -15.83
CA PHE A 31 4.03 -17.17 -14.86
C PHE A 31 2.56 -16.80 -14.83
N LEU A 32 2.25 -15.51 -14.94
CA LEU A 32 0.87 -15.04 -14.90
C LEU A 32 0.17 -15.31 -16.24
N PHE A 33 0.81 -14.97 -17.36
CA PHE A 33 0.17 -14.88 -18.67
C PHE A 33 0.68 -15.90 -19.69
N GLY A 34 1.65 -16.74 -19.34
CA GLY A 34 2.23 -17.75 -20.22
C GLY A 34 3.26 -17.23 -21.24
N SER A 35 3.56 -15.92 -21.25
CA SER A 35 4.52 -15.30 -22.18
C SER A 35 5.18 -14.06 -21.56
N GLU A 36 6.43 -13.77 -21.94
CA GLU A 36 7.12 -12.50 -21.60
C GLU A 36 6.45 -11.28 -22.24
N HIS A 37 5.79 -11.51 -23.39
CA HIS A 37 5.08 -10.52 -24.19
C HIS A 37 3.63 -10.99 -24.35
N PRO A 38 2.82 -10.94 -23.28
CA PRO A 38 1.45 -11.43 -23.34
C PRO A 38 0.60 -10.54 -24.25
N SER A 39 -0.26 -11.18 -25.03
CA SER A 39 -1.30 -10.45 -25.77
C SER A 39 -2.40 -9.97 -24.80
N PRO A 40 -3.20 -8.96 -25.18
CA PRO A 40 -4.34 -8.53 -24.37
C PRO A 40 -5.30 -9.67 -24.02
N GLU A 41 -5.52 -10.60 -24.94
CA GLU A 41 -6.40 -11.76 -24.74
C GLU A 41 -5.83 -12.72 -23.69
N ALA A 42 -4.51 -12.91 -23.65
CA ALA A 42 -3.86 -13.74 -22.62
C ALA A 42 -3.99 -13.11 -21.22
N ILE A 43 -3.90 -11.78 -21.13
CA ILE A 43 -4.12 -11.04 -19.88
C ILE A 43 -5.58 -11.17 -19.44
N GLU A 44 -6.53 -10.96 -20.33
CA GLU A 44 -7.96 -11.10 -20.03
C GLU A 44 -8.33 -12.54 -19.61
N ALA A 45 -7.83 -13.54 -20.34
CA ALA A 45 -8.01 -14.94 -20.00
C ALA A 45 -7.47 -15.24 -18.59
N TYR A 46 -6.28 -14.73 -18.25
CA TYR A 46 -5.73 -14.85 -16.89
C TYR A 46 -6.66 -14.22 -15.85
N LEU A 47 -7.05 -12.96 -16.03
CA LEU A 47 -7.87 -12.21 -15.07
C LEU A 47 -9.26 -12.81 -14.86
N SER A 48 -9.81 -13.51 -15.86
CA SER A 48 -11.10 -14.20 -15.74
C SER A 48 -11.04 -15.48 -14.90
N GLN A 49 -9.84 -16.05 -14.70
CA GLN A 49 -9.66 -17.35 -14.05
C GLN A 49 -8.88 -17.28 -12.73
N HIS A 50 -8.06 -16.23 -12.57
CA HIS A 50 -7.11 -16.08 -11.47
C HIS A 50 -7.37 -14.83 -10.67
N HIS A 51 -7.12 -14.93 -9.37
CA HIS A 51 -6.96 -13.78 -8.49
C HIS A 51 -5.52 -13.63 -8.06
N LEU A 52 -4.89 -12.53 -8.45
CA LEU A 52 -3.54 -12.20 -8.01
C LEU A 52 -3.57 -11.34 -6.77
N PHE A 53 -3.02 -11.81 -5.68
CA PHE A 53 -2.72 -11.01 -4.49
C PHE A 53 -1.23 -10.66 -4.46
N PHE A 54 -0.90 -9.52 -3.89
CA PHE A 54 0.49 -9.10 -3.72
C PHE A 54 0.87 -9.12 -2.23
N CYS A 55 1.89 -9.90 -1.89
CA CYS A 55 2.36 -10.07 -0.53
C CYS A 55 3.80 -9.59 -0.40
N TYR A 56 4.01 -8.48 0.31
CA TYR A 56 5.35 -8.04 0.70
C TYR A 56 5.47 -8.12 2.22
N MET A 57 5.90 -9.27 2.72
CA MET A 57 6.05 -9.62 4.15
C MET A 57 7.47 -10.12 4.44
N THR A 58 7.97 -9.84 5.64
CA THR A 58 9.28 -10.36 6.09
C THR A 58 9.15 -11.61 6.96
N SER A 59 8.09 -11.71 7.77
CA SER A 59 7.82 -12.89 8.58
C SER A 59 7.01 -13.96 7.83
N LEU A 60 7.52 -15.19 7.83
CA LEU A 60 6.80 -16.36 7.31
C LEU A 60 5.46 -16.60 8.02
N ASN A 61 5.37 -16.31 9.33
CA ASN A 61 4.11 -16.49 10.06
C ASN A 61 3.05 -15.49 9.56
N GLN A 62 3.45 -14.24 9.34
CA GLN A 62 2.55 -13.22 8.79
C GLN A 62 2.16 -13.53 7.35
N ALA A 63 3.08 -14.09 6.55
CA ALA A 63 2.76 -14.57 5.22
C ALA A 63 1.71 -15.68 5.23
N VAL A 64 1.79 -16.65 6.16
CA VAL A 64 0.77 -17.70 6.32
C VAL A 64 -0.59 -17.11 6.67
N HIS A 65 -0.66 -16.12 7.57
CA HIS A 65 -1.91 -15.45 7.89
C HIS A 65 -2.47 -14.68 6.69
N PHE A 66 -1.61 -13.97 5.97
CA PHE A 66 -1.99 -13.29 4.73
C PHE A 66 -2.58 -14.26 3.70
N ILE A 67 -1.99 -15.44 3.54
CA ILE A 67 -2.47 -16.48 2.61
C ILE A 67 -3.93 -16.87 2.94
N PHE A 68 -4.25 -17.07 4.22
CA PHE A 68 -5.61 -17.42 4.63
C PHE A 68 -6.59 -16.27 4.43
N ASP A 69 -6.16 -15.03 4.69
CA ASP A 69 -7.00 -13.86 4.41
C ASP A 69 -7.21 -13.69 2.90
N ALA A 70 -6.17 -13.83 2.07
CA ALA A 70 -6.28 -13.79 0.62
C ALA A 70 -7.28 -14.84 0.10
N ALA A 71 -7.23 -16.06 0.66
CA ALA A 71 -8.22 -17.10 0.35
C ALA A 71 -9.64 -16.74 0.81
N ALA A 72 -9.81 -16.02 1.92
CA ALA A 72 -11.12 -15.50 2.34
C ALA A 72 -11.62 -14.40 1.39
N PHE A 73 -10.76 -13.44 1.02
CA PHE A 73 -11.09 -12.38 0.06
C PHE A 73 -11.40 -12.92 -1.33
N ALA A 74 -10.75 -14.00 -1.76
CA ALA A 74 -11.07 -14.67 -3.02
C ALA A 74 -12.52 -15.18 -3.07
N LYS A 75 -13.10 -15.60 -1.93
CA LYS A 75 -14.50 -16.07 -1.88
C LYS A 75 -15.52 -14.97 -2.18
N LEU A 76 -15.13 -13.70 -2.16
CA LEU A 76 -15.99 -12.59 -2.62
C LEU A 76 -16.26 -12.64 -4.13
N GLN A 77 -15.51 -13.45 -4.87
CA GLN A 77 -15.71 -13.71 -6.30
C GLN A 77 -15.98 -15.21 -6.55
N PRO A 78 -17.25 -15.62 -6.69
CA PRO A 78 -17.66 -17.03 -6.65
C PRO A 78 -17.08 -17.92 -7.77
N GLN A 79 -16.60 -17.34 -8.87
CA GLN A 79 -16.21 -18.09 -10.07
C GLN A 79 -14.75 -18.57 -10.09
N LEU A 80 -13.98 -18.31 -9.03
CA LEU A 80 -12.54 -18.54 -9.06
C LEU A 80 -12.14 -19.99 -8.86
N LYS A 81 -11.16 -20.40 -9.69
CA LYS A 81 -10.51 -21.71 -9.59
C LYS A 81 -9.06 -21.61 -9.12
N LEU A 82 -8.40 -20.47 -9.37
CA LEU A 82 -6.98 -20.29 -9.15
C LEU A 82 -6.71 -19.01 -8.35
N LEU A 83 -5.89 -19.14 -7.30
CA LEU A 83 -5.44 -18.05 -6.45
C LEU A 83 -3.93 -17.93 -6.57
N ASP A 84 -3.46 -16.77 -6.97
CA ASP A 84 -2.04 -16.46 -7.06
C ASP A 84 -1.64 -15.47 -5.99
N ILE A 85 -0.48 -15.68 -5.39
CA ILE A 85 0.14 -14.74 -4.48
C ILE A 85 1.55 -14.47 -5.00
N CYS A 86 1.76 -13.29 -5.57
CA CYS A 86 3.11 -12.82 -5.89
C CYS A 86 3.75 -12.39 -4.57
N PHE A 87 4.79 -13.13 -4.17
CA PHE A 87 5.50 -12.96 -2.93
C PHE A 87 7.00 -12.81 -3.23
N PRO A 88 7.46 -11.62 -3.65
CA PRO A 88 8.88 -11.34 -3.82
C PRO A 88 9.54 -11.25 -2.44
N CYS A 89 9.90 -12.40 -1.90
CA CYS A 89 10.50 -12.50 -0.58
C CYS A 89 12.02 -12.33 -0.72
N LYS A 90 12.65 -11.67 0.25
CA LYS A 90 14.12 -11.69 0.39
C LYS A 90 14.62 -12.98 1.07
N GLY A 91 13.71 -13.91 1.40
CA GLY A 91 13.98 -15.09 2.24
C GLY A 91 13.65 -16.41 1.54
N ASN A 92 14.12 -17.50 2.14
CA ASN A 92 13.88 -18.85 1.63
C ASN A 92 12.39 -19.23 1.84
N LEU A 93 11.63 -19.42 0.75
CA LEU A 93 10.26 -19.91 0.80
C LEU A 93 10.16 -21.42 1.09
N ALA A 94 11.27 -22.17 1.09
CA ALA A 94 11.27 -23.61 1.35
C ALA A 94 10.54 -24.02 2.65
N PRO A 95 10.65 -23.29 3.79
CA PRO A 95 9.94 -23.65 5.01
C PRO A 95 8.42 -23.36 4.95
N LEU A 96 7.95 -22.59 3.96
CA LEU A 96 6.54 -22.18 3.87
C LEU A 96 5.61 -23.37 3.68
N LEU A 97 5.96 -24.33 2.81
CA LEU A 97 5.16 -25.55 2.61
C LEU A 97 5.08 -26.38 3.88
N SER A 98 6.18 -26.47 4.65
CA SER A 98 6.18 -27.19 5.93
C SER A 98 5.26 -26.52 6.95
N LYS A 99 5.30 -25.17 7.04
CA LYS A 99 4.37 -24.41 7.89
C LYS A 99 2.92 -24.61 7.47
N LEU A 100 2.62 -24.49 6.18
CA LEU A 100 1.26 -24.68 5.65
C LEU A 100 0.77 -26.13 5.86
N LYS A 101 1.67 -27.12 5.80
CA LYS A 101 1.35 -28.51 6.13
C LYS A 101 0.93 -28.66 7.60
N GLY A 102 1.56 -27.93 8.52
CA GLY A 102 1.13 -27.84 9.92
C GLY A 102 -0.25 -27.21 10.08
N GLU A 103 -0.62 -26.28 9.21
CA GLU A 103 -1.92 -25.58 9.19
C GLU A 103 -2.97 -26.27 8.29
N ARG A 104 -2.89 -27.59 8.11
CA ARG A 104 -3.77 -28.36 7.20
C ARG A 104 -5.26 -28.13 7.46
N ALA A 105 -5.68 -28.01 8.71
CA ALA A 105 -7.07 -27.74 9.07
C ALA A 105 -7.58 -26.40 8.51
N GLN A 106 -6.74 -25.35 8.52
CA GLN A 106 -7.08 -24.06 7.92
C GLN A 106 -7.14 -24.15 6.39
N LEU A 107 -6.21 -24.86 5.74
CA LEU A 107 -6.27 -25.09 4.29
C LEU A 107 -7.60 -25.75 3.88
N ILE A 108 -8.05 -26.76 4.63
CA ILE A 108 -9.34 -27.43 4.40
C ILE A 108 -10.51 -26.47 4.60
N LYS A 109 -10.51 -25.69 5.69
CA LYS A 109 -11.54 -24.67 5.97
C LYS A 109 -11.67 -23.63 4.85
N HIS A 110 -10.56 -23.33 4.18
CA HIS A 110 -10.52 -22.42 3.04
C HIS A 110 -10.80 -23.09 1.68
N ASN A 111 -11.12 -24.39 1.66
CA ASN A 111 -11.33 -25.18 0.46
C ASN A 111 -10.12 -25.16 -0.49
N ILE A 112 -8.90 -25.14 0.07
CA ILE A 112 -7.66 -25.19 -0.70
C ILE A 112 -7.32 -26.66 -0.95
N ALA A 113 -7.27 -27.05 -2.21
CA ALA A 113 -6.96 -28.40 -2.64
C ALA A 113 -5.47 -28.64 -2.81
N CYS A 114 -4.77 -27.66 -3.38
CA CYS A 114 -3.35 -27.77 -3.67
C CYS A 114 -2.67 -26.43 -3.42
N VAL A 115 -1.50 -26.48 -2.78
CA VAL A 115 -0.59 -25.34 -2.70
C VAL A 115 0.63 -25.64 -3.55
N LYS A 116 0.97 -24.71 -4.44
CA LYS A 116 2.20 -24.72 -5.24
C LYS A 116 3.06 -23.55 -4.83
N VAL A 117 4.34 -23.80 -4.54
CA VAL A 117 5.35 -22.77 -4.34
C VAL A 117 6.27 -22.82 -5.55
N ILE A 118 6.34 -21.69 -6.27
CA ILE A 118 7.08 -21.52 -7.51
C ILE A 118 8.15 -20.46 -7.23
N VAL A 119 9.42 -20.86 -7.25
CA VAL A 119 10.55 -19.99 -6.98
C VAL A 119 11.44 -19.93 -8.20
N TYR A 120 11.81 -18.73 -8.61
CA TYR A 120 12.85 -18.50 -9.61
C TYR A 120 14.20 -18.31 -8.91
N GLU A 121 15.12 -19.25 -9.12
CA GLU A 121 16.49 -19.22 -8.61
C GLU A 121 17.49 -19.08 -9.79
N GLU A 122 18.77 -18.83 -9.52
CA GLU A 122 19.81 -18.71 -10.57
C GLU A 122 19.89 -19.94 -11.49
N ASN A 123 19.53 -21.11 -10.98
CA ASN A 123 19.53 -22.39 -11.70
C ASN A 123 18.20 -22.69 -12.43
N GLY A 124 17.28 -21.73 -12.46
CA GLY A 124 15.98 -21.84 -13.12
C GLY A 124 14.81 -22.03 -12.15
N LEU A 125 13.74 -22.62 -12.66
CA LEU A 125 12.47 -22.78 -11.95
C LEU A 125 12.52 -23.94 -10.95
N LYS A 126 12.09 -23.68 -9.72
CA LYS A 126 11.81 -24.71 -8.73
C LYS A 126 10.34 -24.66 -8.32
N GLU A 127 9.62 -25.75 -8.60
CA GLU A 127 8.24 -25.95 -8.13
C GLU A 127 8.23 -26.99 -7.00
N SER A 128 7.47 -26.71 -5.95
CA SER A 128 7.17 -27.65 -4.88
C SER A 128 5.69 -27.59 -4.56
N SER A 129 5.07 -28.73 -4.25
CA SER A 129 3.62 -28.80 -4.06
C SER A 129 3.22 -29.54 -2.78
N LEU A 130 2.05 -29.17 -2.26
CA LEU A 130 1.37 -29.81 -1.14
C LEU A 130 -0.07 -30.10 -1.55
N SER A 131 -0.41 -31.39 -1.67
CA SER A 131 -1.78 -31.84 -1.88
C SER A 131 -2.55 -31.92 -0.56
N VAL A 132 -3.74 -31.34 -0.54
CA VAL A 132 -4.59 -31.18 0.65
C VAL A 132 -5.93 -31.90 0.45
N LEU A 133 -6.61 -31.64 -0.67
CA LEU A 133 -7.90 -32.21 -1.04
C LEU A 133 -7.89 -32.62 -2.52
N ASP A 134 -8.79 -33.51 -2.91
CA ASP A 134 -8.94 -33.93 -4.32
C ASP A 134 -9.55 -32.82 -5.21
N LYS A 135 -10.38 -31.96 -4.62
CA LYS A 135 -11.08 -30.85 -5.30
C LYS A 135 -11.08 -29.61 -4.43
N GLY A 136 -11.00 -28.44 -5.07
CA GLY A 136 -10.97 -27.14 -4.40
C GLY A 136 -10.09 -26.14 -5.13
N LEU A 137 -9.78 -25.04 -4.45
CA LEU A 137 -8.94 -23.94 -4.93
C LEU A 137 -7.47 -24.39 -5.06
N VAL A 138 -6.82 -24.04 -6.16
CA VAL A 138 -5.36 -24.17 -6.27
C VAL A 138 -4.73 -22.82 -5.93
N LEU A 139 -3.85 -22.84 -4.92
CA LEU A 139 -3.06 -21.70 -4.51
C LEU A 139 -1.66 -21.79 -5.12
N ARG A 140 -1.23 -20.78 -5.87
CA ARG A 140 0.15 -20.63 -6.35
C ARG A 140 0.83 -19.48 -5.63
N ILE A 141 1.97 -19.75 -5.01
CA ILE A 141 2.80 -18.76 -4.34
C ILE A 141 4.03 -18.57 -5.22
N ILE A 142 4.15 -17.39 -5.80
CA ILE A 142 5.09 -17.10 -6.88
C ILE A 142 6.15 -16.12 -6.36
N ASP A 143 7.40 -16.56 -6.36
CA ASP A 143 8.56 -15.73 -6.05
C ASP A 143 9.46 -15.59 -7.28
N VAL A 144 9.55 -14.35 -7.75
CA VAL A 144 10.37 -13.95 -8.90
C VAL A 144 11.62 -13.18 -8.47
N GLY A 145 11.92 -13.21 -7.17
CA GLY A 145 13.00 -12.45 -6.57
C GLY A 145 12.68 -10.94 -6.46
N PRO A 146 13.72 -10.10 -6.39
CA PRO A 146 13.57 -8.66 -6.25
C PRO A 146 12.79 -8.03 -7.42
N LEU A 147 11.85 -7.15 -7.09
CA LEU A 147 11.09 -6.38 -8.08
C LEU A 147 11.65 -4.96 -8.23
N SER A 148 11.48 -4.39 -9.43
CA SER A 148 11.73 -2.97 -9.66
C SER A 148 10.71 -2.13 -8.87
N PRO A 149 11.04 -0.88 -8.49
CA PRO A 149 10.07 0.02 -7.86
C PRO A 149 8.81 0.27 -8.69
N LYS A 150 8.92 0.18 -10.02
CA LYS A 150 7.78 0.33 -10.93
C LYS A 150 6.88 -0.90 -10.89
N ASP A 151 7.44 -2.11 -10.98
CA ASP A 151 6.67 -3.35 -10.88
C ASP A 151 5.99 -3.51 -9.54
N PHE A 152 6.65 -3.09 -8.46
CA PHE A 152 6.02 -3.03 -7.14
C PHE A 152 4.75 -2.17 -7.16
N LYS A 153 4.81 -0.96 -7.72
CA LYS A 153 3.64 -0.07 -7.82
C LYS A 153 2.53 -0.66 -8.69
N ILE A 154 2.90 -1.29 -9.81
CA ILE A 154 1.96 -1.96 -10.72
C ILE A 154 1.23 -3.09 -9.98
N LEU A 155 1.96 -3.96 -9.30
CA LEU A 155 1.38 -5.08 -8.56
C LEU A 155 0.50 -4.60 -7.40
N VAL A 156 0.93 -3.60 -6.63
CA VAL A 156 0.07 -3.04 -5.58
C VAL A 156 -1.23 -2.49 -6.17
N GLN A 157 -1.20 -1.78 -7.31
CA GLN A 157 -2.42 -1.21 -7.88
C GLN A 157 -3.33 -2.26 -8.54
N LEU A 158 -2.76 -3.18 -9.32
CA LEU A 158 -3.52 -4.10 -10.17
C LEU A 158 -3.88 -5.43 -9.51
N SER A 159 -3.21 -5.81 -8.42
CA SER A 159 -3.59 -7.00 -7.64
C SER A 159 -4.97 -6.85 -6.99
N ALA A 160 -5.46 -7.94 -6.41
CA ALA A 160 -6.67 -8.02 -5.64
C ALA A 160 -6.70 -7.00 -4.48
N PRO A 161 -7.87 -6.76 -3.86
CA PRO A 161 -8.03 -5.71 -2.87
C PRO A 161 -7.08 -5.80 -1.66
N LEU A 162 -6.68 -7.00 -1.23
CA LEU A 162 -5.79 -7.20 -0.10
C LEU A 162 -4.32 -7.17 -0.53
N VAL A 163 -3.50 -6.37 0.16
CA VAL A 163 -2.06 -6.26 -0.09
C VAL A 163 -1.25 -6.44 1.19
N GLY A 164 -0.24 -7.30 1.16
CA GLY A 164 0.71 -7.49 2.26
C GLY A 164 1.71 -6.34 2.30
N CYS A 165 1.78 -5.65 3.44
CA CYS A 165 2.63 -4.49 3.65
C CYS A 165 3.63 -4.74 4.80
N THR A 166 4.92 -4.74 4.50
CA THR A 166 5.99 -4.82 5.52
C THR A 166 6.23 -3.47 6.19
N GLY A 167 6.25 -2.36 5.45
CA GLY A 167 6.68 -1.06 5.97
C GLY A 167 5.78 0.10 5.57
N ASP A 168 6.12 1.29 6.05
CA ASP A 168 5.28 2.48 5.92
C ASP A 168 5.07 2.88 4.45
N ASN A 169 6.08 2.72 3.60
CA ASN A 169 5.97 3.00 2.17
C ASN A 169 5.01 2.02 1.47
N SER A 170 5.05 0.72 1.81
CA SER A 170 4.11 -0.25 1.25
C SER A 170 2.68 -0.04 1.75
N LEU A 171 2.52 0.37 3.01
CA LEU A 171 1.23 0.75 3.58
C LEU A 171 0.68 1.99 2.87
N ALA A 172 1.49 3.04 2.73
CA ALA A 172 1.10 4.26 2.05
C ALA A 172 0.72 4.01 0.59
N ALA A 173 1.45 3.15 -0.12
CA ALA A 173 1.11 2.74 -1.48
C ALA A 173 -0.23 2.00 -1.55
N ALA A 174 -0.47 1.03 -0.65
CA ALA A 174 -1.73 0.29 -0.58
C ALA A 174 -2.92 1.23 -0.34
N LEU A 175 -2.82 2.10 0.68
CA LEU A 175 -3.86 3.09 1.00
C LEU A 175 -4.09 4.07 -0.16
N SER A 176 -3.01 4.52 -0.81
CA SER A 176 -3.11 5.43 -1.97
C SER A 176 -3.92 4.83 -3.11
N TYR A 177 -3.83 3.52 -3.34
CA TYR A 177 -4.61 2.84 -4.37
C TYR A 177 -5.95 2.26 -3.87
N GLY A 178 -6.38 2.62 -2.67
CA GLY A 178 -7.63 2.13 -2.09
C GLY A 178 -7.63 0.62 -1.81
N LYS A 179 -6.46 0.05 -1.52
CA LYS A 179 -6.29 -1.35 -1.13
C LYS A 179 -6.48 -1.51 0.38
N ILE A 180 -6.78 -2.74 0.78
CA ILE A 180 -6.87 -3.19 2.17
C ILE A 180 -5.46 -3.65 2.59
N PRO A 181 -4.79 -2.94 3.51
CA PRO A 181 -3.47 -3.35 3.94
C PRO A 181 -3.56 -4.49 4.95
N PHE A 182 -2.87 -5.60 4.68
CA PHE A 182 -2.43 -6.52 5.72
C PHE A 182 -1.07 -6.03 6.19
N TYR A 183 -1.00 -5.40 7.37
CA TYR A 183 0.21 -4.69 7.80
C TYR A 183 1.01 -5.50 8.82
N GLU A 184 2.30 -5.72 8.53
CA GLU A 184 3.23 -6.40 9.42
C GLU A 184 3.58 -5.51 10.62
N LYS A 185 2.82 -5.71 11.72
CA LYS A 185 3.00 -4.97 12.96
C LYS A 185 4.27 -5.40 13.69
N SER A 186 5.18 -4.45 13.86
CA SER A 186 6.32 -4.51 14.80
C SER A 186 6.07 -3.54 15.98
N PRO A 187 6.81 -3.66 17.10
CA PRO A 187 6.61 -2.78 18.25
C PRO A 187 6.67 -1.28 17.93
N HIS A 188 7.57 -0.86 17.04
CA HIS A 188 7.70 0.55 16.62
C HIS A 188 6.57 1.05 15.70
N LYS A 189 5.72 0.15 15.20
CA LYS A 189 4.61 0.47 14.28
C LYS A 189 3.24 0.57 14.96
N VAL A 190 3.18 0.36 16.27
CA VAL A 190 1.93 0.36 17.05
C VAL A 190 1.19 1.69 16.89
N SER A 191 1.88 2.82 16.99
CA SER A 191 1.26 4.15 16.85
C SER A 191 0.71 4.39 15.44
N LEU A 192 1.41 3.95 14.40
CA LEU A 192 0.93 4.08 13.02
C LEU A 192 -0.31 3.22 12.77
N ALA A 193 -0.35 2.00 13.31
CA ALA A 193 -1.52 1.14 13.26
C ALA A 193 -2.74 1.75 13.99
N ALA A 194 -2.52 2.36 15.16
CA ALA A 194 -3.57 3.05 15.90
C ALA A 194 -4.12 4.26 15.14
N ASN A 195 -3.24 5.03 14.52
CA ASN A 195 -3.64 6.17 13.73
C ASN A 195 -4.42 5.77 12.47
N LEU A 196 -4.06 4.66 11.83
CA LEU A 196 -4.82 4.11 10.72
C LEU A 196 -6.25 3.76 11.15
N LEU A 197 -6.42 3.06 12.28
CA LEU A 197 -7.76 2.75 12.80
C LEU A 197 -8.57 4.00 13.09
N LYS A 198 -7.96 5.01 13.71
CA LYS A 198 -8.64 6.27 14.01
C LYS A 198 -9.15 6.96 12.74
N LEU A 199 -8.39 6.92 11.63
CA LEU A 199 -8.84 7.45 10.35
C LEU A 199 -9.98 6.62 9.75
N VAL A 200 -9.94 5.30 9.92
CA VAL A 200 -11.03 4.40 9.48
C VAL A 200 -12.30 4.72 10.27
N GLU A 201 -12.20 4.87 11.58
CA GLU A 201 -13.30 5.26 12.47
C GLU A 201 -13.86 6.64 12.09
N GLU A 202 -13.01 7.65 11.92
CA GLU A 202 -13.41 9.01 11.54
C GLU A 202 -14.17 9.03 10.21
N LYS A 203 -13.73 8.24 9.22
CA LYS A 203 -14.33 8.26 7.88
C LYS A 203 -15.52 7.32 7.71
N LEU A 204 -15.47 6.13 8.31
CA LEU A 204 -16.38 5.02 8.01
C LEU A 204 -17.18 4.55 9.23
N GLY A 205 -16.80 4.96 10.44
CA GLY A 205 -17.40 4.52 11.70
C GLY A 205 -16.88 3.18 12.20
N LEU A 206 -17.10 2.93 13.50
CA LEU A 206 -16.67 1.72 14.23
C LEU A 206 -17.32 0.44 13.69
N ASP A 207 -18.54 0.55 13.14
CA ASP A 207 -19.33 -0.57 12.62
C ASP A 207 -18.98 -0.95 11.17
N SER A 208 -18.03 -0.24 10.54
CA SER A 208 -17.59 -0.59 9.19
C SER A 208 -16.86 -1.93 9.15
N GLU A 209 -17.03 -2.69 8.05
CA GLU A 209 -16.37 -3.99 7.88
C GLU A 209 -14.85 -3.83 7.87
N LEU A 210 -14.37 -2.73 7.29
CA LEU A 210 -12.95 -2.40 7.26
C LEU A 210 -12.40 -2.10 8.65
N HIS A 211 -13.13 -1.37 9.50
CA HIS A 211 -12.72 -1.12 10.87
C HIS A 211 -12.62 -2.42 11.68
N GLN A 212 -13.64 -3.28 11.58
CA GLN A 212 -13.65 -4.58 12.27
C GLN A 212 -12.51 -5.48 11.81
N TYR A 213 -12.29 -5.57 10.49
CA TYR A 213 -11.19 -6.34 9.91
C TYR A 213 -9.82 -5.82 10.39
N LEU A 214 -9.55 -4.52 10.26
CA LEU A 214 -8.27 -3.94 10.65
C LEU A 214 -8.06 -4.01 12.17
N SER A 215 -9.11 -3.83 12.97
CA SER A 215 -9.04 -3.98 14.43
C SER A 215 -8.62 -5.40 14.81
N ALA A 216 -9.24 -6.40 14.19
CA ALA A 216 -8.87 -7.79 14.39
C ALA A 216 -7.40 -8.07 13.99
N LYS A 217 -6.93 -7.51 12.88
CA LYS A 217 -5.56 -7.77 12.41
C LYS A 217 -4.49 -6.99 13.16
N LEU A 218 -4.81 -5.80 13.66
CA LEU A 218 -3.84 -4.92 14.32
C LEU A 218 -3.79 -5.10 15.85
N TYR A 219 -4.84 -5.62 16.49
CA TYR A 219 -4.93 -5.68 17.96
C TYR A 219 -5.10 -7.08 18.55
N THR A 220 -5.53 -8.08 17.79
CA THR A 220 -5.67 -9.44 18.33
C THR A 220 -4.32 -10.16 18.34
N SER A 221 -3.90 -10.63 19.51
CA SER A 221 -2.69 -11.46 19.68
C SER A 221 -2.84 -12.85 19.06
N ASN A 222 -4.07 -13.34 18.90
CA ASN A 222 -4.39 -14.57 18.17
C ASN A 222 -4.74 -14.25 16.72
N ALA A 223 -3.75 -14.30 15.84
CA ALA A 223 -3.90 -13.99 14.41
C ALA A 223 -4.80 -14.98 13.63
N PHE A 224 -5.14 -16.12 14.23
CA PHE A 224 -6.12 -17.09 13.71
C PHE A 224 -7.55 -16.88 14.27
N ALA A 225 -7.74 -15.90 15.16
CA ALA A 225 -9.06 -15.58 15.68
C ALA A 225 -9.98 -15.20 14.51
N GLN A 226 -11.14 -15.86 14.51
CA GLN A 226 -12.25 -15.79 13.57
C GLN A 226 -12.12 -14.69 12.50
N LEU A 227 -11.98 -15.13 11.24
CA LEU A 227 -12.31 -14.29 10.09
C LEU A 227 -13.74 -13.78 10.30
N PHE A 228 -13.86 -12.48 10.54
CA PHE A 228 -15.15 -11.81 10.53
C PHE A 228 -15.75 -11.99 9.14
N PRO A 229 -17.03 -12.38 9.03
CA PRO A 229 -17.69 -12.40 7.74
C PRO A 229 -17.71 -10.96 7.19
N PHE A 230 -17.10 -10.78 6.03
CA PHE A 230 -17.12 -9.52 5.29
C PHE A 230 -17.72 -9.76 3.90
N SER A 231 -18.23 -8.69 3.31
CA SER A 231 -18.89 -8.69 2.02
C SER A 231 -18.05 -7.90 1.00
N PRO A 232 -18.47 -7.77 -0.27
CA PRO A 232 -17.82 -6.85 -1.20
C PRO A 232 -17.77 -5.39 -0.70
N LYS A 233 -18.56 -5.02 0.32
CA LYS A 233 -18.58 -3.69 0.93
C LYS A 233 -17.22 -3.27 1.48
N ILE A 234 -16.46 -4.17 2.11
CA ILE A 234 -15.12 -3.86 2.65
C ILE A 234 -14.16 -3.29 1.58
N VAL A 235 -14.30 -3.73 0.33
CA VAL A 235 -13.48 -3.26 -0.80
C VAL A 235 -13.87 -1.82 -1.16
N GLN A 236 -15.16 -1.51 -1.11
CA GLN A 236 -15.64 -0.15 -1.35
C GLN A 236 -15.24 0.79 -0.22
N GLU A 237 -15.36 0.34 1.04
CA GLU A 237 -14.88 1.07 2.22
C GLU A 237 -13.38 1.40 2.11
N ALA A 238 -12.55 0.46 1.66
CA ALA A 238 -11.12 0.69 1.46
C ALA A 238 -10.83 1.74 0.37
N LYS A 239 -11.59 1.73 -0.73
CA LYS A 239 -11.48 2.78 -1.77
C LYS A 239 -11.88 4.15 -1.23
N THR A 240 -12.98 4.22 -0.48
CA THR A 240 -13.45 5.45 0.17
C THR A 240 -12.43 5.99 1.17
N LEU A 241 -11.83 5.13 1.98
CA LEU A 241 -10.75 5.51 2.90
C LEU A 241 -9.52 6.03 2.14
N GLY A 242 -9.11 5.33 1.08
CA GLY A 242 -7.97 5.74 0.25
C GLY A 242 -8.17 7.14 -0.35
N ALA A 243 -9.33 7.41 -0.92
CA ALA A 243 -9.68 8.74 -1.43
C ALA A 243 -9.63 9.81 -0.33
N TYR A 244 -10.25 9.53 0.81
CA TYR A 244 -10.24 10.43 1.97
C TYR A 244 -8.83 10.77 2.45
N ILE A 245 -7.93 9.78 2.51
CA ILE A 245 -6.52 9.99 2.88
C ILE A 245 -5.79 10.86 1.84
N ARG A 246 -6.03 10.64 0.54
CA ARG A 246 -5.43 11.47 -0.52
C ARG A 246 -5.89 12.93 -0.44
N GLU A 247 -7.16 13.16 -0.13
CA GLU A 247 -7.75 14.50 -0.07
C GLU A 247 -7.35 15.27 1.20
N ASN A 248 -7.23 14.60 2.34
CA ASN A 248 -7.14 15.28 3.64
C ASN A 248 -5.81 15.08 4.39
N TYR A 249 -5.05 14.02 4.05
CA TYR A 249 -3.83 13.63 4.80
C TYR A 249 -2.63 13.35 3.88
N SER A 250 -2.66 13.86 2.64
CA SER A 250 -1.51 13.76 1.72
C SER A 250 -0.43 14.76 2.08
N PHE A 251 0.80 14.26 2.29
CA PHE A 251 1.97 15.11 2.52
C PHE A 251 2.57 15.67 1.23
N ASN A 252 2.10 15.24 0.05
CA ASN A 252 2.66 15.65 -1.24
C ASN A 252 2.55 17.17 -1.43
N ALA A 253 1.38 17.74 -1.16
CA ALA A 253 1.13 19.17 -1.31
C ALA A 253 1.97 19.99 -0.31
N VAL A 254 2.13 19.48 0.92
CA VAL A 254 2.92 20.14 1.97
C VAL A 254 4.40 20.19 1.57
N ILE A 255 4.97 19.09 1.07
CA ILE A 255 6.37 19.10 0.60
C ILE A 255 6.56 20.04 -0.57
N GLN A 256 5.65 20.03 -1.54
CA GLN A 256 5.74 20.97 -2.66
C GLN A 256 5.70 22.41 -2.16
N GLY A 257 4.81 22.72 -1.21
CA GLY A 257 4.75 24.02 -0.54
C GLY A 257 6.05 24.37 0.19
N LEU A 258 6.62 23.44 0.96
CA LEU A 258 7.89 23.64 1.66
C LEU A 258 9.06 23.86 0.69
N ALA A 259 9.15 23.07 -0.38
CA ALA A 259 10.19 23.22 -1.40
C ALA A 259 10.06 24.57 -2.12
N ASN A 260 8.85 24.93 -2.56
CA ASN A 260 8.57 26.21 -3.20
C ASN A 260 8.89 27.39 -2.27
N TYR A 261 8.51 27.28 -1.00
CA TYR A 261 8.83 28.29 0.01
C TYR A 261 10.34 28.48 0.19
N GLN A 262 11.12 27.39 0.28
CA GLN A 262 12.58 27.50 0.40
C GLN A 262 13.22 28.08 -0.87
N LEU A 263 12.77 27.65 -2.06
CA LEU A 263 13.23 28.22 -3.34
C LEU A 263 12.92 29.72 -3.41
N TYR A 264 11.73 30.13 -2.98
CA TYR A 264 11.30 31.52 -2.95
C TYR A 264 12.16 32.36 -2.01
N ARG A 265 12.46 31.86 -0.80
CA ARG A 265 13.39 32.52 0.13
C ARG A 265 14.78 32.73 -0.45
N LEU A 266 15.30 31.75 -1.20
CA LEU A 266 16.60 31.87 -1.86
C LEU A 266 16.58 32.93 -2.98
N GLN A 267 15.47 33.01 -3.73
CA GLN A 267 15.30 33.99 -4.81
C GLN A 267 15.02 35.41 -4.31
N HIS A 268 14.40 35.54 -3.12
CA HIS A 268 14.00 36.82 -2.54
C HIS A 268 14.58 37.00 -1.12
N PRO A 269 15.86 37.41 -0.99
CA PRO A 269 16.52 37.56 0.32
C PRO A 269 15.80 38.52 1.28
N HIS A 270 15.18 39.58 0.77
CA HIS A 270 14.39 40.53 1.57
C HIS A 270 13.14 39.88 2.18
N PHE A 271 12.46 39.03 1.41
CA PHE A 271 11.36 38.22 1.91
C PHE A 271 11.88 37.27 3.00
N ALA A 272 12.97 36.54 2.75
CA ALA A 272 13.55 35.61 3.72
C ALA A 272 13.87 36.29 5.06
N ALA A 273 14.54 37.44 5.04
CA ALA A 273 14.86 38.21 6.25
C ALA A 273 13.60 38.68 7.01
N SER A 274 12.55 39.05 6.27
CA SER A 274 11.27 39.45 6.86
C SER A 274 10.57 38.28 7.54
N ILE A 275 10.59 37.09 6.93
CA ILE A 275 10.03 35.88 7.54
C ILE A 275 10.82 35.47 8.78
N ASP A 276 12.16 35.49 8.74
CA ASP A 276 12.99 35.16 9.90
C ASP A 276 12.68 36.09 11.09
N ARG A 277 12.49 37.39 10.83
CA ARG A 277 12.05 38.34 11.85
C ARG A 277 10.69 37.97 12.44
N ILE A 278 9.69 37.74 11.59
CA ILE A 278 8.32 37.35 12.03
C ILE A 278 8.39 36.08 12.89
N GLN A 279 9.20 35.11 12.48
CA GLN A 279 9.36 33.84 13.19
C GLN A 279 10.00 34.04 14.57
N ILE A 280 11.02 34.89 14.68
CA ILE A 280 11.63 35.26 15.97
C ILE A 280 10.58 35.90 16.90
N GLN A 281 9.83 36.88 16.40
CA GLN A 281 8.79 37.57 17.18
C GLN A 281 7.73 36.60 17.69
N PHE A 282 7.30 35.64 16.86
CA PHE A 282 6.35 34.61 17.26
C PHE A 282 6.92 33.68 18.35
N ILE A 283 8.16 33.20 18.17
CA ILE A 283 8.83 32.32 19.15
C ILE A 283 9.01 33.02 20.50
N GLN A 284 9.28 34.32 20.48
CA GLN A 284 9.41 35.15 21.67
C GLN A 284 8.05 35.52 22.31
N GLY A 285 6.94 35.17 21.66
CA GLY A 285 5.59 35.49 22.13
C GLY A 285 5.18 36.94 21.92
N GLU A 286 5.93 37.71 21.12
CA GLU A 286 5.64 39.12 20.82
C GLU A 286 4.45 39.29 19.88
N ILE A 287 4.18 38.28 19.06
CA ILE A 287 3.04 38.21 18.15
C ILE A 287 2.36 36.85 18.25
N THR A 288 1.05 36.82 18.00
CA THR A 288 0.25 35.60 17.91
C THR A 288 0.44 34.91 16.54
N LEU A 289 0.01 33.64 16.44
CA LEU A 289 0.02 32.90 15.18
C LEU A 289 -0.83 33.60 14.09
N THR A 290 -1.95 34.21 14.49
CA THR A 290 -2.84 34.94 13.57
C THR A 290 -2.16 36.19 13.01
N GLU A 291 -1.44 36.93 13.86
CA GLU A 291 -0.68 38.11 13.43
C GLU A 291 0.51 37.73 12.55
N ALA A 292 1.24 36.66 12.90
CA ALA A 292 2.32 36.13 12.09
C ALA A 292 1.82 35.77 10.67
N LYS A 293 0.70 35.06 10.55
CA LYS A 293 0.08 34.72 9.24
C LYS A 293 -0.24 35.97 8.42
N LYS A 294 -0.87 36.97 9.03
CA LYS A 294 -1.22 38.23 8.37
C LYS A 294 0.02 38.99 7.88
N GLN A 295 1.09 39.01 8.67
CA GLN A 295 2.35 39.65 8.26
C GLN A 295 3.02 38.91 7.10
N ILE A 296 3.03 37.58 7.11
CA ILE A 296 3.56 36.77 6.01
C ILE A 296 2.79 37.03 4.71
N GLU A 297 1.45 37.09 4.75
CA GLU A 297 0.61 37.43 3.59
C GLU A 297 0.95 38.81 3.01
N VAL A 298 1.15 39.81 3.86
CA VAL A 298 1.55 41.16 3.43
C VAL A 298 2.91 41.14 2.73
N GLU A 299 3.90 40.42 3.26
CA GLU A 299 5.22 40.31 2.64
C GLU A 299 5.20 39.55 1.30
N LEU A 300 4.34 38.54 1.16
CA LEU A 300 4.13 37.85 -0.12
C LEU A 300 3.59 38.82 -1.18
N LEU A 301 2.56 39.60 -0.86
CA LEU A 301 1.93 40.56 -1.78
C LEU A 301 2.90 41.67 -2.23
N LYS A 302 3.80 42.12 -1.34
CA LYS A 302 4.83 43.12 -1.70
C LYS A 302 5.81 42.61 -2.74
N THR A 303 6.06 41.31 -2.74
CA THR A 303 7.07 40.69 -3.59
C THR A 303 6.47 40.32 -4.96
N GLU A 304 5.17 39.96 -5.03
CA GLU A 304 4.41 39.78 -6.28
C GLU A 304 4.19 41.10 -7.05
N ALA A 305 4.23 42.24 -6.37
CA ALA A 305 4.12 43.57 -6.98
C ALA A 305 5.40 44.03 -7.70
N ILE A 306 6.48 43.25 -7.67
CA ILE A 306 7.72 43.50 -8.41
C ILE A 306 7.59 42.80 -9.77
N PRO A 307 7.32 43.51 -10.89
CA PRO A 307 7.26 42.86 -12.18
C PRO A 307 8.61 42.22 -12.47
N LEU A 308 8.60 40.94 -12.85
CA LEU A 308 9.74 40.24 -13.43
C LEU A 308 10.24 41.08 -14.63
N LYS A 309 11.30 41.86 -14.43
CA LYS A 309 12.14 42.32 -15.53
C LYS A 309 12.82 41.06 -16.07
N ILE A 310 12.16 40.40 -17.02
CA ILE A 310 12.81 39.48 -17.94
C ILE A 310 13.82 40.37 -18.68
N SER A 311 15.10 40.27 -18.31
CA SER A 311 16.17 40.81 -19.14
C SER A 311 16.16 40.01 -20.43
N GLN A 312 15.60 40.60 -21.49
CA GLN A 312 16.07 40.28 -22.83
C GLN A 312 17.52 40.75 -22.87
N ALA A 313 18.44 39.80 -22.91
CA ALA A 313 19.84 40.02 -23.22
C ALA A 313 20.24 38.89 -24.18
N ASP A 314 20.46 39.33 -25.42
CA ASP A 314 21.04 38.73 -26.62
C ASP A 314 21.77 37.38 -26.49
#